data_AF-A0A6L4ZQ50-F1
#
_entry.id   AF-A0A6L4ZQ50-F1
#
_cell.length_a   1.000
_cell.length_b   1.000
_cell.length_c   1.000
_cell.angle_alpha   90.00
_cell.angle_beta   90.00
_cell.angle_gamma   90.00
#
_symmetry.space_group_name_H-M   'P 1'
#
loop_
_entity.id
_entity.type
_entity.pdbx_description
1 polymer ?
#
loop_
_entity_poly.entity_id
_entity_poly.type
_entity_poly.pdbx_seq_one_letter_code
_entity_poly.pdbx_strand_id
1 'polypeptide(L)'
;FCIVHDALLSFLLETATEVSARIVLRDDTKTADNLSYEETLPVETVLSGLILAKPPLIFTKDSLPQNDRLTANDIFDALKGLITRAVAVQLGGKATVGHGLCTIKMVNPLANVKVGECNVNT
;
A
#
# COMPACT_ATOMS: atom_id res chain seq x y z
N PHE A 1 18.22 9.40 7.34
CA PHE A 1 16.87 9.91 7.68
C PHE A 1 17.04 11.30 8.27
N CYS A 2 16.30 12.29 7.77
CA CYS A 2 16.34 13.68 8.25
C CYS A 2 14.95 14.06 8.74
N ILE A 3 14.86 14.63 9.95
CA ILE A 3 13.60 15.17 10.49
C ILE A 3 13.62 16.66 10.23
N VAL A 4 12.56 17.16 9.61
CA VAL A 4 12.41 18.56 9.21
C VAL A 4 11.12 19.13 9.78
N HIS A 5 11.03 20.46 9.79
CA HIS A 5 9.79 21.14 10.19
C HIS A 5 8.66 20.84 9.21
N ASP A 6 7.43 20.72 9.73
CA ASP A 6 6.24 20.36 8.95
C ASP A 6 6.05 21.26 7.72
N ALA A 7 6.21 22.58 7.86
CA ALA A 7 6.12 23.51 6.72
C ALA A 7 7.11 23.20 5.59
N LEU A 8 8.34 22.76 5.93
CA LEU A 8 9.33 22.37 4.92
C LEU A 8 8.96 21.02 4.31
N LEU A 9 8.47 20.07 5.12
CA LEU A 9 7.98 18.80 4.59
C LEU A 9 6.79 19.00 3.65
N SER A 10 5.80 19.83 4.01
CA SER A 10 4.66 20.18 3.16
C SER A 10 5.09 20.75 1.82
N PHE A 11 6.04 21.69 1.83
CA PHE A 11 6.61 22.23 0.60
C PHE A 11 7.24 21.14 -0.26
N LEU A 12 8.05 20.25 0.33
CA LEU A 12 8.63 19.13 -0.40
C LEU A 12 7.58 18.16 -0.96
N LEU A 13 6.53 17.85 -0.20
CA LEU A 13 5.45 16.96 -0.65
C LEU A 13 4.66 17.54 -1.83
N GLU A 14 4.57 18.87 -1.92
CA GLU A 14 3.87 19.56 -3.02
C GLU A 14 4.76 19.77 -4.25
N THR A 15 6.07 19.95 -4.08
CA THR A 15 6.95 20.37 -5.19
C THR A 15 7.98 19.34 -5.62
N ALA A 16 8.27 18.32 -4.80
CA ALA A 16 9.33 17.35 -5.05
C ALA A 16 8.85 16.06 -5.75
N THR A 17 7.61 16.04 -6.23
CA THR A 17 7.11 14.96 -7.10
C THR A 17 7.64 15.15 -8.52
N GLU A 18 7.88 14.03 -9.21
CA GLU A 18 8.38 14.09 -10.58
C GLU A 18 7.22 14.43 -11.52
N VAL A 19 7.37 15.49 -12.31
CA VAL A 19 6.41 15.85 -13.36
C VAL A 19 7.06 15.59 -14.73
N SER A 20 6.65 14.50 -15.39
CA SER A 20 7.21 14.08 -16.67
C SER A 20 6.27 14.45 -17.82
N ALA A 21 6.81 15.07 -18.87
CA ALA A 21 6.10 15.29 -20.12
C ALA A 21 6.03 13.98 -20.93
N ARG A 22 4.84 13.59 -21.38
CA ARG A 22 4.62 12.45 -22.28
C ARG A 22 3.99 12.92 -23.57
N ILE A 23 4.52 12.41 -24.68
CA ILE A 23 3.99 12.69 -26.01
C ILE A 23 3.50 11.43 -26.69
N VAL A 24 2.49 11.59 -27.53
CA VAL A 24 2.11 10.59 -28.52
C VAL A 24 2.69 11.05 -29.85
N LEU A 25 3.43 10.17 -30.53
CA LEU A 25 4.00 10.46 -31.85
C LEU A 25 3.05 9.96 -32.94
N ARG A 26 2.85 10.76 -33.99
CA ARG A 26 2.24 10.31 -35.24
C ARG A 26 3.22 9.39 -35.97
N ASP A 27 2.75 8.21 -36.36
CA ASP A 27 3.65 7.17 -36.85
C ASP A 27 4.25 7.50 -38.23
N ASP A 28 3.49 8.23 -39.06
CA ASP A 28 3.83 8.61 -40.43
C ASP A 28 4.85 9.76 -40.50
N THR A 29 4.67 10.80 -39.69
CA THR A 29 5.43 12.06 -39.73
C THR A 29 6.47 12.15 -38.63
N LYS A 30 6.43 11.26 -37.63
CA LYS A 30 7.24 11.32 -36.41
C LYS A 30 7.14 12.66 -35.68
N THR A 31 6.01 13.35 -35.82
CA THR A 31 5.69 14.60 -35.11
C THR A 31 4.80 14.32 -33.90
N ALA A 32 4.80 15.21 -32.91
CA ALA A 32 3.91 15.09 -31.76
C ALA A 32 2.45 15.27 -32.18
N ASP A 33 1.60 14.35 -31.75
CA ASP A 33 0.14 14.39 -31.91
C ASP A 33 -0.53 14.96 -30.65
N ASN A 34 -0.02 14.55 -29.49
CA ASN A 34 -0.53 14.98 -28.19
C ASN A 34 0.63 15.14 -27.19
N LEU A 35 0.42 16.00 -26.19
CA LEU A 35 1.33 16.28 -25.09
C LEU A 35 0.54 16.30 -23.78
N SER A 36 0.96 15.49 -22.82
CA SER A 36 0.41 15.50 -21.46
C SER A 36 1.54 15.56 -20.43
N TYR A 37 1.22 16.07 -19.25
CA TYR A 37 2.10 16.00 -18.09
C TYR A 37 1.50 14.99 -17.10
N GLU A 38 2.37 14.17 -16.52
CA GLU A 38 2.01 13.17 -15.52
C GLU A 38 2.90 13.34 -14.30
N GLU A 39 2.29 13.28 -13.13
CA GLU A 39 2.98 13.36 -11.85
C GLU A 39 3.22 11.95 -11.30
N THR A 40 4.43 11.68 -10.82
CA THR A 40 4.83 10.38 -10.27
C THR A 40 5.47 10.55 -8.89
N LEU A 41 5.09 9.67 -7.97
CA LEU A 41 5.70 9.59 -6.64
C LEU A 41 7.16 9.07 -6.75
N PRO A 42 8.14 9.72 -6.11
CA PRO A 42 9.53 9.27 -6.16
C PRO A 42 9.72 7.83 -5.68
N VAL A 43 10.63 7.10 -6.31
CA VAL A 43 10.86 5.65 -6.09
C VAL A 43 11.25 5.29 -4.65
N GLU A 44 11.87 6.21 -3.92
CA GLU A 44 12.32 5.99 -2.54
C GLU A 44 11.25 6.37 -1.49
N THR A 45 10.03 6.67 -1.92
CA THR A 45 8.96 7.09 -1.01
C THR A 45 8.45 5.92 -0.18
N VAL A 46 8.36 6.12 1.14
CA VAL A 46 7.78 5.15 2.06
C VAL A 46 6.37 5.61 2.44
N LEU A 47 5.37 4.78 2.10
CA LEU A 47 3.99 4.98 2.50
C LEU A 47 3.61 3.99 3.62
N SER A 48 2.73 4.41 4.51
CA SER A 48 2.20 3.58 5.59
C SER A 48 0.68 3.72 5.68
N GLY A 49 0.01 2.64 6.03
CA GLY A 49 -1.43 2.59 6.19
C GLY A 49 -1.85 1.48 7.15
N LEU A 50 -3.10 1.53 7.59
CA LEU A 50 -3.67 0.55 8.52
C LEU A 50 -4.47 -0.50 7.74
N ILE A 51 -4.25 -1.77 8.06
CA ILE A 51 -5.02 -2.90 7.53
C ILE A 51 -5.95 -3.38 8.66
N LEU A 52 -7.26 -3.35 8.41
CA LEU A 52 -8.28 -3.82 9.34
C LEU A 52 -8.95 -5.07 8.76
N ALA A 53 -8.97 -6.16 9.51
CA ALA A 53 -9.68 -7.38 9.15
C ALA A 53 -10.90 -7.58 10.05
N LYS A 54 -12.00 -8.05 9.44
CA LYS A 54 -13.18 -8.53 10.16
C LYS A 54 -13.38 -10.01 9.84
N PRO A 55 -14.02 -10.78 10.73
CA PRO A 55 -14.43 -12.14 10.41
C PRO A 55 -15.25 -12.17 9.10
N PRO A 56 -14.98 -13.12 8.19
CA PRO A 56 -15.61 -13.17 6.88
C PRO A 56 -17.11 -13.43 6.99
N LEU A 57 -17.91 -12.64 6.24
CA LEU A 57 -19.37 -12.68 6.29
C LEU A 57 -19.98 -13.91 5.60
N ILE A 58 -19.25 -14.53 4.67
CA ILE A 58 -19.76 -15.62 3.79
C ILE A 58 -19.80 -16.97 4.52
N PHE A 59 -19.08 -17.14 5.62
CA PHE A 59 -19.20 -18.31 6.48
C PHE A 59 -20.33 -18.08 7.50
N THR A 60 -21.56 -18.06 6.97
CA THR A 60 -22.78 -17.98 7.76
C THR A 60 -22.80 -19.08 8.82
N LYS A 61 -23.36 -18.77 9.98
CA LYS A 61 -23.36 -19.59 11.21
C LYS A 61 -23.90 -21.01 11.05
N ASP A 62 -24.52 -21.33 9.91
CA ASP A 62 -25.40 -22.48 9.77
C ASP A 62 -24.79 -23.62 8.94
N SER A 63 -23.61 -23.44 8.34
CA SER A 63 -23.05 -24.41 7.38
C SER A 63 -21.74 -25.09 7.78
N LEU A 64 -21.07 -24.66 8.86
CA LEU A 64 -19.78 -25.25 9.31
C LEU A 64 -19.70 -25.38 10.83
N PRO A 65 -19.14 -26.48 11.37
CA PRO A 65 -18.88 -26.62 12.80
C PRO A 65 -17.99 -25.48 13.31
N GLN A 66 -18.16 -25.11 14.59
CA GLN A 66 -17.58 -23.90 15.19
C GLN A 66 -16.04 -23.83 15.11
N ASN A 67 -15.37 -24.97 14.91
CA ASN A 67 -13.92 -25.11 14.73
C ASN A 67 -13.41 -24.74 13.33
N ASP A 68 -14.25 -24.65 12.30
CA ASP A 68 -13.84 -24.36 10.90
C ASP A 68 -14.11 -22.91 10.49
N ARG A 69 -14.45 -22.04 11.45
CA ARG A 69 -14.75 -20.63 11.17
C ARG A 69 -13.45 -19.83 11.08
N LEU A 70 -13.17 -19.30 9.90
CA LEU A 70 -12.04 -18.38 9.71
C LEU A 70 -12.20 -17.15 10.62
N THR A 71 -11.15 -16.87 11.38
CA THR A 71 -11.03 -15.71 12.25
C THR A 71 -10.32 -14.55 11.51
N ALA A 72 -10.35 -13.36 12.11
CA ALA A 72 -9.58 -12.23 11.58
C ALA A 72 -8.06 -12.50 11.61
N ASN A 73 -7.57 -13.30 12.56
CA ASN A 73 -6.15 -13.67 12.64
C ASN A 73 -5.74 -14.56 11.48
N ASP A 74 -6.60 -15.51 11.08
CA ASP A 74 -6.33 -16.39 9.94
C ASP A 74 -6.18 -15.58 8.63
N ILE A 75 -6.93 -14.49 8.49
CA ILE A 75 -6.80 -13.55 7.36
C ILE A 75 -5.45 -12.84 7.38
N PHE A 76 -5.02 -12.36 8.55
CA PHE A 76 -3.71 -11.71 8.69
C PHE A 76 -2.55 -12.68 8.43
N ASP A 77 -2.66 -13.93 8.88
CA ASP A 77 -1.64 -14.95 8.63
C ASP A 77 -1.56 -15.33 7.15
N ALA A 78 -2.71 -15.47 6.47
CA ALA A 78 -2.75 -15.67 5.04
C ALA A 78 -2.11 -14.49 4.28
N LEU A 79 -2.48 -13.26 4.64
CA LEU A 79 -1.94 -12.04 4.05
C LEU A 79 -0.43 -11.92 4.29
N LYS A 80 0.04 -12.30 5.48
CA LYS A 80 1.47 -12.33 5.82
C LYS A 80 2.21 -13.35 4.98
N GLY A 81 1.63 -14.53 4.77
CA GLY A 81 2.16 -15.54 3.86
C GLY A 81 2.30 -15.02 2.43
N LEU A 82 1.28 -14.33 1.91
CA LEU A 82 1.30 -13.75 0.57
C LEU A 82 2.37 -12.65 0.43
N ILE A 83 2.40 -11.70 1.37
CA ILE A 83 3.34 -10.58 1.34
C ILE A 83 4.78 -11.06 1.50
N THR A 84 5.04 -12.05 2.36
CA THR A 84 6.40 -12.58 2.57
C THR A 84 6.93 -13.31 1.33
N ARG A 85 6.03 -13.91 0.53
CA ARG A 85 6.39 -14.60 -0.71
C ARG A 85 6.49 -13.66 -1.91
N ALA A 86 5.77 -12.53 -1.89
CA ALA A 86 5.80 -11.54 -2.95
C ALA A 86 7.06 -10.68 -2.84
N VAL A 87 7.95 -10.80 -3.83
CA VAL A 87 9.19 -9.99 -3.91
C VAL A 87 8.87 -8.53 -4.26
N ALA A 88 7.86 -8.31 -5.12
CA ALA A 88 7.37 -7.00 -5.51
C ALA A 88 5.86 -7.06 -5.80
N VAL A 89 5.18 -5.94 -5.55
CA VAL A 89 3.75 -5.74 -5.82
C VAL A 89 3.60 -4.51 -6.71
N GLN A 90 2.76 -4.63 -7.74
CA GLN A 90 2.42 -3.53 -8.63
C GLN A 90 1.28 -2.70 -8.02
N LEU A 91 1.49 -1.41 -7.84
CA LEU A 91 0.51 -0.44 -7.36
C LEU A 91 0.31 0.67 -8.39
N GLY A 92 -0.93 1.11 -8.58
CA GLY A 92 -1.25 2.18 -9.52
C GLY A 92 -1.22 1.76 -11.00
N GLY A 93 -1.22 2.76 -11.88
CA GLY A 93 -1.23 2.60 -13.33
C GLY A 93 0.17 2.48 -13.95
N LYS A 94 0.24 2.57 -15.29
CA LYS A 94 1.50 2.63 -16.05
C LYS A 94 2.48 1.46 -15.80
N ALA A 95 1.96 0.31 -15.40
CA ALA A 95 2.75 -0.91 -15.16
C ALA A 95 3.60 -1.32 -16.38
N THR A 96 3.07 -1.15 -17.60
CA THR A 96 3.76 -1.52 -18.85
C THR A 96 5.00 -0.69 -19.16
N VAL A 97 5.15 0.47 -18.51
CA VAL A 97 6.31 1.36 -18.65
C VAL A 97 7.16 1.38 -17.37
N GLY A 98 6.96 0.40 -16.47
CA GLY A 98 7.83 0.17 -15.31
C GLY A 98 7.54 1.03 -14.08
N HIS A 99 6.44 1.78 -14.06
CA HIS A 99 6.04 2.55 -12.88
C HIS A 99 5.22 1.69 -11.90
N GLY A 100 5.32 1.96 -10.60
CA GLY A 100 4.41 1.41 -9.58
C GLY A 100 4.86 0.10 -8.91
N LEU A 101 6.08 -0.38 -9.17
CA LEU A 101 6.63 -1.52 -8.44
C LEU A 101 7.02 -1.12 -7.02
N CYS A 102 6.51 -1.83 -6.03
CA CYS A 102 6.72 -1.56 -4.62
C CYS A 102 6.97 -2.84 -3.82
N THR A 103 7.61 -2.70 -2.66
CA THR A 103 7.69 -3.77 -1.66
C THR A 103 6.77 -3.44 -0.49
N ILE A 104 6.01 -4.43 -0.03
CA ILE A 104 5.10 -4.27 1.11
C ILE A 104 5.69 -4.95 2.33
N LYS A 105 5.68 -4.26 3.47
CA LYS A 105 6.09 -4.82 4.76
C LYS A 105 4.97 -4.61 5.77
N MET A 106 4.43 -5.71 6.29
CA MET A 106 3.52 -5.62 7.44
C MET A 106 4.31 -5.47 8.73
N VAL A 107 3.90 -4.50 9.54
CA VAL A 107 4.47 -4.23 10.85
C VAL A 107 3.37 -4.41 11.89
N ASN A 108 3.63 -5.23 12.91
CA ASN A 108 2.76 -5.31 14.07
C ASN A 108 3.29 -4.38 15.16
N PRO A 109 2.67 -3.19 15.38
CA PRO A 109 3.16 -2.24 16.38
C PRO A 109 3.05 -2.77 17.82
N LEU A 110 2.19 -3.78 18.06
CA LEU A 110 1.95 -4.34 19.39
C LEU A 110 2.97 -5.41 19.81
N ALA A 111 3.86 -5.85 18.93
CA ALA A 111 4.89 -6.85 19.29
C ALA A 111 5.90 -6.32 20.32
N ASN A 112 6.05 -4.99 20.46
CA ASN A 112 6.97 -4.33 21.39
C ASN A 112 6.27 -3.47 22.46
N VAL A 113 4.94 -3.46 22.48
CA VAL A 113 4.15 -2.75 23.49
C VAL A 113 3.67 -3.78 24.49
N LYS A 114 4.15 -3.73 25.74
CA LYS A 114 3.48 -4.41 26.85
C LYS A 114 2.10 -3.76 26.96
N VAL A 115 1.08 -4.42 26.42
CA VAL A 115 -0.31 -4.02 26.63
C VAL A 115 -0.54 -4.18 28.12
N GLY A 116 -0.57 -3.05 28.85
CA GLY A 116 -0.97 -3.04 30.23
C GLY A 116 -2.36 -3.63 30.32
N GLU A 117 -2.52 -4.65 31.17
CA GLU A 117 -3.80 -5.28 31.47
C GLU A 117 -4.77 -4.18 31.95
N CYS A 118 -5.68 -3.78 31.07
CA CYS A 118 -6.81 -2.93 31.47
C CYS A 118 -7.81 -3.86 32.15
N ASN A 119 -7.68 -3.97 33.47
CA ASN A 119 -8.52 -4.80 34.31
C ASN A 119 -9.89 -4.13 34.45
N VAL A 120 -10.82 -4.44 33.54
CA VAL A 120 -12.22 -4.01 33.66
C VAL A 120 -12.92 -4.99 34.59
N ASN A 121 -12.72 -4.82 35.89
CA ASN A 121 -13.56 -5.45 36.90
C ASN A 121 -14.97 -4.87 36.75
N THR A 122 -15.91 -5.73 36.34
CA THR A 122 -17.36 -5.48 36.47
C THR A 122 -17.87 -6.31 37.62
#